data_AF-A0A497ASS2-F1
#
_entry.id   AF-A0A497ASS2-F1
#
_cell.length_a   1.000
_cell.length_b   1.000
_cell.length_c   1.000
_cell.angle_alpha   90.00
_cell.angle_beta   90.00
_cell.angle_gamma   90.00
#
_symmetry.space_group_name_H-M   'P 1'
#
loop_
_entity.id
_entity.type
_entity.pdbx_description
1 polymer ?
#
loop_
_entity_poly.entity_id
_entity_poly.type
_entity_poly.pdbx_seq_one_letter_code
_entity_poly.pdbx_strand_id
1 'polypeptide(L)' 'MAKVMFLLNEDEVNDIESVMYEISSKDDTFRYKIVKSKYEEGKYVLIVYCSDKDEAHRRGMWIRDKVFSNDRLYWVK' A
#
# COMPACT_ATOMS: atom_id res chain seq x y z
N MET A 1 -5.18 -4.50 -14.76
CA MET A 1 -4.65 -4.76 -13.40
C MET A 1 -4.43 -3.43 -12.73
N ALA A 2 -5.28 -3.11 -11.76
CA ALA A 2 -5.26 -1.85 -11.04
C ALA A 2 -4.25 -1.89 -9.90
N LYS A 3 -3.90 -0.73 -9.36
CA LYS A 3 -2.93 -0.58 -8.27
C LYS A 3 -3.39 0.50 -7.30
N VAL A 4 -3.20 0.23 -6.02
CA VAL A 4 -3.29 1.24 -4.95
C VAL A 4 -1.88 1.69 -4.62
N MET A 5 -1.68 2.99 -4.46
CA MET A 5 -0.38 3.57 -4.11
C MET A 5 -0.51 4.45 -2.88
N PHE A 6 0.37 4.23 -1.91
CA PHE A 6 0.56 5.09 -0.73
C PHE A 6 1.99 5.61 -0.71
N LEU A 7 2.17 6.89 -0.37
CA LEU A 7 3.48 7.46 -0.10
C LEU A 7 3.85 7.20 1.36
N LEU A 8 5.06 6.72 1.60
CA LEU A 8 5.61 6.41 2.90
C LEU A 8 6.90 7.21 3.13
N ASN A 9 7.17 7.52 4.38
CA ASN A 9 8.48 7.96 4.83
C ASN A 9 9.38 6.75 5.06
N GLU A 10 10.70 6.96 5.03
CA GLU A 10 11.69 5.90 5.26
C GLU A 10 11.56 5.21 6.63
N ASP A 11 11.25 5.97 7.69
CA ASP A 11 11.07 5.48 9.05
C ASP A 11 9.85 4.57 9.21
N GLU A 12 8.86 4.67 8.31
CA GLU A 12 7.63 3.87 8.34
C GLU A 12 7.75 2.55 7.55
N VAL A 13 8.80 2.38 6.73
CA VAL A 13 8.89 1.27 5.77
C VAL A 13 8.83 -0.09 6.44
N ASN A 14 9.61 -0.30 7.50
CA ASN A 14 9.72 -1.60 8.17
C ASN A 14 8.41 -2.02 8.83
N ASP A 15 7.71 -1.06 9.46
CA ASP A 15 6.44 -1.31 10.13
C ASP A 15 5.36 -1.66 9.10
N ILE A 16 5.28 -0.88 8.02
CA ILE A 16 4.31 -1.13 6.94
C ILE A 16 4.63 -2.42 6.19
N GLU A 17 5.91 -2.73 5.95
CA GLU A 17 6.31 -3.99 5.34
C GLU A 17 5.86 -5.20 6.16
N SER A 18 6.02 -5.13 7.48
CA SER A 18 5.59 -6.19 8.40
C SER A 18 4.07 -6.42 8.35
N VAL A 19 3.28 -5.34 8.35
CA VAL A 19 1.81 -5.42 8.25
C VAL A 19 1.38 -6.01 6.89
N MET A 20 1.98 -5.53 5.79
CA MET A 20 1.65 -6.03 4.45
C MET A 20 2.06 -7.50 4.28
N TYR A 21 3.19 -7.90 4.87
CA TYR A 21 3.64 -9.29 4.88
C TYR A 21 2.64 -10.19 5.60
N GLU A 22 2.18 -9.79 6.79
CA GLU A 22 1.18 -10.56 7.54
C GLU A 22 -0.11 -10.76 6.73
N ILE A 23 -0.60 -9.72 6.04
CA ILE A 23 -1.77 -9.82 5.18
C ILE A 23 -1.51 -10.80 4.03
N SER A 24 -0.38 -10.64 3.31
CA SER A 24 -0.03 -11.53 2.19
C SER A 24 0.18 -12.99 2.60
N SER A 25 0.57 -13.25 3.84
CA SER A 25 0.73 -14.61 4.37
C SER A 25 -0.61 -15.32 4.62
N LYS A 26 -1.71 -14.57 4.71
CA LYS A 26 -3.07 -15.08 4.99
C LYS A 26 -3.99 -15.00 3.76
N ASP A 27 -3.65 -14.15 2.79
CA ASP A 27 -4.40 -13.93 1.55
C ASP A 27 -3.46 -14.02 0.34
N ASP A 28 -3.50 -15.16 -0.36
CA ASP A 28 -2.69 -15.43 -1.55
C ASP A 28 -3.01 -14.50 -2.75
N THR A 29 -4.15 -13.81 -2.71
CA THR A 29 -4.54 -12.81 -3.71
C THR A 29 -3.97 -11.42 -3.38
N PHE A 30 -3.44 -11.23 -2.17
CA PHE A 30 -2.84 -9.99 -1.73
C PHE A 30 -1.38 -9.90 -2.17
N ARG A 31 -1.14 -9.13 -3.23
CA ARG A 31 0.22 -8.87 -3.74
C ARG A 31 0.57 -7.42 -3.54
N TYR A 32 1.75 -7.16 -2.98
CA TYR A 32 2.25 -5.81 -2.75
C TYR A 32 3.74 -5.67 -3.09
N LYS A 33 4.20 -4.43 -3.16
CA LYS A 33 5.62 -4.09 -3.25
C LYS A 33 5.86 -2.73 -2.60
N ILE A 34 6.98 -2.57 -1.92
CA ILE A 34 7.48 -1.26 -1.47
C ILE A 34 8.71 -0.91 -2.30
N VAL A 35 8.74 0.30 -2.86
CA VAL A 35 9.86 0.77 -3.69
C VAL A 35 10.25 2.19 -3.32
N LYS A 36 11.53 2.56 -3.49
CA LYS A 36 11.96 3.96 -3.37
C LYS A 36 11.19 4.84 -4.35
N SER A 37 10.74 6.00 -3.89
CA SER A 37 10.14 7.01 -4.75
C SER A 37 11.18 7.53 -5.75
N LYS A 38 10.77 7.72 -7.00
CA LYS A 38 11.61 8.37 -8.03
C LYS A 38 11.48 9.88 -8.03
N TYR A 39 10.52 10.42 -7.28
CA TYR A 39 10.14 11.83 -7.31
C TYR A 39 10.62 12.58 -6.06
N GLU A 40 10.84 11.88 -4.95
CA GLU A 40 11.20 12.48 -3.67
C GLU A 40 12.19 11.57 -2.93
N GLU A 41 13.35 12.11 -2.57
CA GLU A 41 14.38 11.40 -1.81
C GLU A 41 13.89 11.12 -0.38
N GLY A 42 14.26 9.96 0.19
CA GLY A 42 13.80 9.54 1.52
C GLY A 42 12.32 9.11 1.58
N LYS A 43 11.61 9.09 0.45
CA LYS A 43 10.25 8.54 0.35
C LYS A 43 10.22 7.19 -0.31
N TYR A 44 9.25 6.39 0.08
CA TYR A 44 8.93 5.09 -0.49
C TYR A 44 7.48 5.07 -0.95
N VAL A 45 7.16 4.16 -1.87
CA VAL A 45 5.83 3.96 -2.39
C VAL A 45 5.43 2.52 -2.11
N LEU A 46 4.40 2.34 -1.30
CA LEU A 46 3.68 1.08 -1.18
C LEU A 46 2.75 0.94 -2.38
N ILE A 47 2.89 -0.15 -3.12
CA ILE A 47 2.05 -0.51 -4.26
C ILE A 47 1.32 -1.80 -3.90
N VAL A 48 -0.01 -1.76 -3.89
CA VAL A 48 -0.85 -2.96 -3.73
C VAL A 48 -1.53 -3.27 -5.05
N TYR A 49 -1.33 -4.48 -5.54
CA TYR A 49 -1.86 -4.91 -6.83
C TYR A 49 -3.28 -5.48 -6.67
N CYS A 50 -4.15 -5.09 -7.59
CA CYS A 50 -5.57 -5.46 -7.59
C CYS A 50 -6.00 -5.91 -8.99
N SER A 51 -7.02 -6.76 -9.05
CA SER A 51 -7.59 -7.25 -10.31
C SER A 51 -8.21 -6.09 -11.11
N ASP A 52 -9.05 -5.29 -10.46
CA ASP A 52 -9.79 -4.16 -11.01
C ASP A 52 -9.79 -2.92 -10.09
N LYS A 53 -10.39 -1.83 -10.58
CA LYS A 53 -10.42 -0.54 -9.87
C LYS A 53 -11.30 -0.57 -8.62
N ASP A 54 -12.38 -1.35 -8.63
CA ASP A 54 -13.31 -1.41 -7.49
C ASP A 54 -12.64 -2.13 -6.32
N GLU A 55 -11.94 -3.22 -6.60
CA GLU A 55 -11.08 -3.89 -5.65
C GLU A 55 -9.98 -2.96 -5.13
N ALA A 56 -9.34 -2.19 -6.02
CA ALA A 56 -8.34 -1.21 -5.61
C ALA A 56 -8.91 -0.14 -4.66
N HIS A 57 -10.09 0.40 -4.94
CA HIS A 57 -10.73 1.35 -4.03
C HIS A 57 -11.10 0.71 -2.69
N ARG A 58 -11.66 -0.52 -2.67
CA ARG A 58 -11.95 -1.23 -1.41
C ARG A 58 -10.68 -1.48 -0.60
N ARG A 59 -9.63 -2.05 -1.20
CA ARG A 59 -8.36 -2.33 -0.51
C ARG A 59 -7.70 -1.03 -0.04
N GLY A 60 -7.69 0.01 -0.88
CA GLY A 60 -7.15 1.31 -0.51
C GLY A 60 -7.87 1.96 0.66
N MET A 61 -9.20 1.96 0.68
CA MET A 61 -9.96 2.45 1.83
C MET A 61 -9.70 1.64 3.09
N TRP A 62 -9.67 0.30 2.98
CA TRP A 62 -9.43 -0.57 4.12
C TRP A 62 -8.03 -0.36 4.71
N ILE A 63 -6.99 -0.28 3.87
CA ILE A 63 -5.62 -0.04 4.32
C ILE A 63 -5.51 1.35 4.95
N ARG A 64 -6.10 2.37 4.32
CA ARG A 64 -6.16 3.73 4.87
C ARG A 64 -6.76 3.75 6.28
N ASP A 65 -7.88 3.06 6.48
CA ASP A 65 -8.57 3.01 7.78
C ASP A 65 -7.79 2.17 8.81
N LYS A 66 -7.41 0.94 8.46
CA LYS A 66 -6.86 -0.04 9.40
C LYS A 66 -5.38 0.09 9.67
N VAL A 67 -4.61 0.56 8.70
CA VAL A 67 -3.14 0.65 8.80
C VAL A 67 -2.72 2.09 9.08
N PHE A 68 -3.36 3.06 8.43
CA PHE A 68 -2.97 4.47 8.54
C PHE A 68 -3.94 5.33 9.37
N SER A 69 -4.91 4.74 10.08
CA SER A 69 -5.86 5.47 10.93
C SER A 69 -6.55 6.65 10.24
N ASN A 70 -6.82 6.54 8.93
CA ASN A 70 -7.38 7.57 8.05
C ASN A 70 -6.48 8.77 7.68
N ASP A 71 -5.23 8.81 8.16
CA ASP A 71 -4.32 9.95 8.00
C ASP A 71 -3.53 9.95 6.68
N ARG A 72 -3.70 8.92 5.84
CA ARG A 72 -3.01 8.83 4.55
C ARG A 72 -3.96 8.93 3.36
N LEU A 73 -3.55 9.71 2.36
CA LEU A 73 -4.14 9.68 1.02
C LEU A 73 -3.57 8.50 0.21
N TYR A 74 -4.36 8.05 -0.77
CA TYR A 74 -3.94 7.02 -1.72
C TYR A 74 -4.40 7.35 -3.13
N TRP A 75 -3.70 6.76 -4.10
CA TRP A 75 -4.05 6.86 -5.52
C TRP A 75 -4.38 5.49 -6.08
N VAL A 76 -5.37 5.45 -6.99
CA VAL A 76 -5.71 4.26 -7.77
C VAL A 76 -5.31 4.48 -9.23
N LYS A 77 -4.63 3.52 -9.83
CA LYS A 77 -4.22 3.55 -11.24
C LYS A 77 -4.44 2.22 -11.94
#